data_AF-A0A518BJ10-F1
#
_entry.id   AF-A0A518BJ10-F1
#
_cell.length_a   1.000
_cell.length_b   1.000
_cell.length_c   1.000
_cell.angle_alpha   90.00
_cell.angle_beta   90.00
_cell.angle_gamma   90.00
#
_symmetry.space_group_name_H-M   'P 1'
#
loop_
_entity.id
_entity.type
_entity.pdbx_description
1 polymer ?
#
loop_
_entity_poly.entity_id
_entity_poly.type
_entity_poly.pdbx_seq_one_letter_code
_entity_poly.pdbx_strand_id
1 'polypeptide(L)'
;MTRPRTTGSPAAATAVLFAAAALALAGCSSGGGAATYQWGLAPEVRAKLAGDPEAIAQVEATLVELFGTPAAPRPAPLADGSEPWLLTIDSLSERLAKSVRIDNAHRFHDDLAALASGQVIGVDWSEVIEDQGEVWAAAVHDGGDGKAIAAQGEAYLRDWLPSPSRSERIYKSQCVTCHGIEGGGNGPSATYLQPPPRDFRSGAFKYFHESNGPRPRRDDLVDVIYDGVRGSGMAAFRSIAAPDLIGLADYVRFLSVRGVTEAGLAEHLAAGSELTPEVAAAIYAEAWEPWLAALNTTSPPEVAEEGTR
;
A
#
# COMPACT_ATOMS: atom_id res chain seq x y z
N MET A 1 -47.12 35.09 68.83
CA MET A 1 -47.61 34.33 67.67
C MET A 1 -46.39 33.72 66.97
N THR A 2 -45.89 32.59 67.47
CA THR A 2 -46.05 31.22 66.92
C THR A 2 -45.40 31.00 65.54
N ARG A 3 -44.19 30.44 65.49
CA ARG A 3 -43.92 29.02 65.13
C ARG A 3 -42.42 28.66 65.21
N PRO A 4 -42.07 27.37 65.41
CA PRO A 4 -40.74 26.92 65.83
C PRO A 4 -39.80 26.56 64.67
N ARG A 5 -38.49 26.57 64.98
CA ARG A 5 -37.40 26.02 64.14
C ARG A 5 -37.44 24.50 64.11
N THR A 6 -37.27 23.91 62.93
CA THR A 6 -36.88 22.50 62.75
C THR A 6 -35.56 22.42 62.02
N THR A 7 -34.64 21.66 62.60
CA THR A 7 -33.40 21.16 62.02
C THR A 7 -33.69 19.86 61.25
N GLY A 8 -33.08 19.67 60.09
CA GLY A 8 -33.22 18.44 59.30
C GLY A 8 -32.18 18.34 58.20
N SER A 9 -31.28 17.38 58.35
CA SER A 9 -30.19 16.99 57.43
C SER A 9 -30.71 16.40 56.11
N PRO A 10 -30.00 16.51 54.96
CA PRO A 10 -30.45 15.94 53.70
C PRO A 10 -29.95 14.50 53.54
N ALA A 11 -30.81 13.54 53.83
CA ALA A 11 -30.64 12.16 53.39
C ALA A 11 -32.01 11.51 53.25
N ALA A 12 -32.59 11.57 52.04
CA ALA A 12 -33.56 10.63 51.46
C ALA A 12 -34.33 11.31 50.33
N ALA A 13 -33.90 11.10 49.09
CA ALA A 13 -34.76 11.22 47.91
C ALA A 13 -34.16 10.36 46.78
N THR A 14 -34.08 9.06 47.05
CA THR A 14 -33.80 8.02 46.06
C THR A 14 -35.11 7.29 45.81
N ALA A 15 -35.87 7.68 44.79
CA ALA A 15 -36.85 6.85 44.09
C ALA A 15 -37.58 7.69 43.04
N VAL A 16 -37.90 7.04 41.92
CA VAL A 16 -38.69 7.52 40.77
C VAL A 16 -37.89 8.29 39.72
N LEU A 17 -37.09 7.54 38.95
CA LEU A 17 -36.80 7.79 37.53
C LEU A 17 -36.34 6.45 36.89
N PHE A 18 -37.25 5.48 36.80
CA PHE A 18 -37.10 4.29 35.97
C PHE A 18 -38.41 4.10 35.19
N ALA A 19 -38.59 4.84 34.10
CA ALA A 19 -39.52 4.55 33.00
C ALA A 19 -39.46 5.67 31.94
N ALA A 20 -38.34 5.79 31.20
CA ALA A 20 -38.28 6.55 29.94
C ALA A 20 -37.02 6.22 29.12
N ALA A 21 -36.63 4.94 29.04
CA ALA A 21 -35.50 4.50 28.23
C ALA A 21 -35.82 3.18 27.52
N ALA A 22 -36.88 3.18 26.71
CA ALA A 22 -37.19 2.07 25.81
C ALA A 22 -38.22 2.47 24.74
N LEU A 23 -37.96 3.53 23.96
CA LEU A 23 -38.65 3.84 22.68
C LEU A 23 -38.04 5.08 22.02
N ALA A 24 -36.77 4.99 21.61
CA ALA A 24 -36.12 5.98 20.73
C ALA A 24 -34.90 5.39 19.97
N LEU A 25 -34.94 4.12 19.58
CA LEU A 25 -33.89 3.45 18.78
C LEU A 25 -34.41 2.94 17.43
N ALA A 26 -35.33 3.67 16.81
CA ALA A 26 -35.75 3.41 15.44
C ALA A 26 -36.14 4.73 14.76
N GLY A 27 -35.15 5.38 14.14
CA GLY A 27 -35.39 6.56 13.31
C GLY A 27 -34.23 7.55 13.31
N CYS A 28 -33.44 7.49 12.24
CA CYS A 28 -32.56 8.55 11.74
C CYS A 28 -31.23 8.82 12.47
N SER A 29 -30.17 8.15 12.00
CA SER A 29 -28.98 8.87 11.51
C SER A 29 -28.36 8.14 10.32
N SER A 30 -29.06 8.18 9.19
CA SER A 30 -28.41 8.16 7.87
C SER A 30 -27.68 9.49 7.68
N GLY A 31 -26.51 9.63 8.31
CA GLY A 31 -25.52 10.67 8.03
C GLY A 31 -24.39 10.01 7.26
N GLY A 32 -24.16 10.46 6.03
CA GLY A 32 -23.38 9.76 5.00
C GLY A 32 -22.06 9.20 5.50
N GLY A 33 -21.92 7.88 5.44
CA GLY A 33 -20.61 7.26 5.44
C GLY A 33 -19.84 7.89 4.28
N ALA A 34 -18.63 8.38 4.56
CA ALA A 34 -17.69 8.68 3.48
C ALA A 34 -17.74 7.47 2.55
N ALA A 35 -18.16 7.67 1.30
CA ALA A 35 -18.19 6.59 0.33
C ALA A 35 -16.79 5.99 0.37
N THR A 36 -16.65 4.79 0.96
CA THR A 36 -15.38 4.11 1.02
C THR A 36 -15.05 3.88 -0.43
N TYR A 37 -14.06 4.62 -0.93
CA TYR A 37 -13.65 4.52 -2.32
C TYR A 37 -13.15 3.09 -2.49
N GLN A 38 -13.98 2.23 -3.07
CA GLN A 38 -13.72 0.81 -3.26
C GLN A 38 -12.89 0.59 -4.52
N TRP A 39 -12.24 -0.57 -4.60
CA TRP A 39 -11.58 -0.96 -5.83
C TRP A 39 -12.60 -1.12 -6.97
N GLY A 40 -12.37 -0.42 -8.09
CA GLY A 40 -13.13 -0.67 -9.30
C GLY A 40 -12.72 -1.99 -9.96
N LEU A 41 -13.70 -2.82 -10.32
CA LEU A 41 -13.45 -3.98 -11.19
C LEU A 41 -13.16 -3.56 -12.63
N ALA A 42 -12.32 -4.32 -13.30
CA ALA A 42 -12.01 -4.18 -14.69
C ALA A 42 -13.25 -4.32 -15.57
N PRO A 43 -13.37 -3.54 -16.66
CA PRO A 43 -14.53 -3.63 -17.56
C PRO A 43 -14.82 -5.05 -18.04
N GLU A 44 -13.78 -5.82 -18.36
CA GLU A 44 -13.85 -7.22 -18.78
C GLU A 44 -14.35 -8.15 -17.67
N VAL A 45 -13.97 -7.90 -16.42
CA VAL A 45 -14.45 -8.65 -15.24
C VAL A 45 -15.91 -8.30 -14.96
N ARG A 46 -16.27 -7.01 -14.95
CA ARG A 46 -17.66 -6.57 -14.81
C ARG A 46 -18.55 -7.14 -15.90
N ALA A 47 -18.08 -7.17 -17.14
CA ALA A 47 -18.82 -7.74 -18.26
C ALA A 47 -19.01 -9.26 -18.09
N LYS A 48 -17.97 -9.97 -17.64
CA LYS A 48 -18.03 -11.41 -17.36
C LYS A 48 -19.09 -11.75 -16.30
N LEU A 49 -19.21 -10.91 -15.27
CA LEU A 49 -20.14 -11.10 -14.15
C LEU A 49 -21.43 -10.27 -14.27
N ALA A 50 -21.73 -9.67 -15.43
CA ALA A 50 -22.81 -8.68 -15.56
C ALA A 50 -24.21 -9.22 -15.20
N GLY A 51 -24.42 -10.54 -15.32
CA GLY A 51 -25.67 -11.21 -14.95
C GLY A 51 -25.77 -11.60 -13.46
N ASP A 52 -24.72 -11.37 -12.68
CA ASP A 52 -24.61 -11.81 -11.29
C ASP A 52 -24.05 -10.69 -10.38
N PRO A 53 -24.94 -9.79 -9.89
CA PRO A 53 -24.54 -8.73 -8.97
C PRO A 53 -23.97 -9.23 -7.64
N GLU A 54 -24.33 -10.44 -7.21
CA GLU A 54 -23.83 -11.05 -5.99
C GLU A 54 -22.37 -11.48 -6.17
N ALA A 55 -22.05 -12.11 -7.30
CA ALA A 55 -20.66 -12.42 -7.66
C ALA A 55 -19.79 -11.16 -7.75
N ILE A 56 -20.30 -10.07 -8.35
CA ILE A 56 -19.58 -8.77 -8.38
C ILE A 56 -19.28 -8.28 -6.97
N ALA A 57 -20.28 -8.28 -6.08
CA ALA A 57 -20.11 -7.84 -4.70
C ALA A 57 -19.13 -8.74 -3.93
N GLN A 58 -19.12 -10.05 -4.20
CA GLN A 58 -18.20 -10.99 -3.59
C GLN A 58 -16.76 -10.74 -4.03
N VAL A 59 -16.51 -10.51 -5.32
CA VAL A 59 -15.17 -10.13 -5.81
C VAL A 59 -14.71 -8.82 -5.16
N GLU A 60 -15.56 -7.78 -5.17
CA GLU A 60 -15.22 -6.48 -4.58
C GLU A 60 -14.89 -6.62 -3.08
N ALA A 61 -15.68 -7.38 -2.32
CA ALA A 61 -15.44 -7.62 -0.90
C ALA A 61 -14.14 -8.40 -0.64
N THR A 62 -13.89 -9.47 -1.40
CA THR A 62 -12.64 -10.26 -1.28
C THR A 62 -11.41 -9.42 -1.62
N LEU A 63 -11.48 -8.55 -2.63
CA LEU A 63 -10.38 -7.64 -2.93
C LEU A 63 -10.12 -6.64 -1.80
N VAL A 64 -11.16 -6.17 -1.11
CA VAL A 64 -10.99 -5.28 0.05
C VAL A 64 -10.34 -5.99 1.21
N GLU A 65 -10.71 -7.24 1.45
CA GLU A 65 -10.10 -8.07 2.48
C GLU A 65 -8.61 -8.32 2.20
N LEU A 66 -8.27 -8.70 0.97
CA LEU A 66 -6.92 -9.07 0.58
C LEU A 66 -5.99 -7.87 0.31
N PHE A 67 -6.52 -6.72 -0.12
CA PHE A 67 -5.70 -5.59 -0.58
C PHE A 67 -5.99 -4.27 0.16
N GLY A 68 -6.95 -4.23 1.08
CA GLY A 68 -7.42 -2.99 1.68
C GLY A 68 -8.21 -2.14 0.68
N THR A 69 -8.12 -0.82 0.77
CA THR A 69 -8.82 0.09 -0.16
C THR A 69 -7.81 0.90 -0.99
N PRO A 70 -8.20 1.48 -2.14
CA PRO A 70 -7.33 2.39 -2.88
C PRO A 70 -6.88 3.64 -2.10
N ALA A 71 -7.49 3.97 -0.96
CA ALA A 71 -7.04 5.06 -0.08
C ALA A 71 -6.25 4.57 1.14
N ALA A 72 -6.25 3.26 1.41
CA ALA A 72 -5.55 2.62 2.51
C ALA A 72 -5.16 1.20 2.05
N PRO A 73 -4.17 1.08 1.15
CA PRO A 73 -3.75 -0.21 0.62
C PRO A 73 -3.11 -1.03 1.74
N ARG A 74 -3.57 -2.27 1.89
CA ARG A 74 -3.13 -3.19 2.94
C ARG A 74 -3.15 -4.62 2.39
N PRO A 75 -2.09 -5.05 1.68
CA PRO A 75 -1.97 -6.42 1.21
C PRO A 75 -1.95 -7.41 2.39
N ALA A 76 -2.74 -8.47 2.29
CA ALA A 76 -2.77 -9.54 3.26
C ALA A 76 -1.51 -10.43 3.15
N PRO A 77 -1.08 -11.07 4.25
CA PRO A 77 -0.09 -12.15 4.19
C PRO A 77 -0.64 -13.33 3.37
N LEU A 78 0.27 -14.15 2.82
CA LEU A 78 -0.08 -15.43 2.22
C LEU A 78 -0.51 -16.43 3.32
N ALA A 79 -1.14 -17.53 2.91
CA ALA A 79 -1.66 -18.55 3.84
C ALA A 79 -0.57 -19.20 4.71
N ASP A 80 0.68 -19.21 4.25
CA ASP A 80 1.85 -19.69 5.02
C ASP A 80 2.42 -18.62 5.98
N GLY A 81 1.80 -17.44 6.04
CA GLY A 81 2.23 -16.30 6.84
C GLY A 81 3.30 -15.43 6.18
N SER A 82 3.75 -15.75 4.97
CA SER A 82 4.73 -14.93 4.27
C SER A 82 4.12 -13.61 3.76
N GLU A 83 4.92 -12.55 3.79
CA GLU A 83 4.51 -11.21 3.35
C GLU A 83 5.37 -10.80 2.14
N PRO A 84 5.08 -11.32 0.93
CA PRO A 84 5.91 -11.08 -0.27
C PRO A 84 5.92 -9.62 -0.74
N TRP A 85 4.98 -8.83 -0.22
CA TRP A 85 4.85 -7.39 -0.42
C TRP A 85 5.68 -6.59 0.58
N LEU A 86 6.18 -7.19 1.67
CA LEU A 86 6.93 -6.46 2.68
C LEU A 86 8.24 -5.93 2.05
N LEU A 87 8.31 -4.61 1.95
CA LEU A 87 9.43 -3.92 1.35
C LEU A 87 10.49 -3.65 2.43
N THR A 88 11.54 -4.44 2.44
CA THR A 88 12.70 -4.27 3.33
C THR A 88 13.97 -4.01 2.53
N ILE A 89 14.97 -3.41 3.16
CA ILE A 89 16.28 -3.20 2.53
C ILE A 89 16.90 -4.53 2.06
N ASP A 90 16.70 -5.62 2.83
CA ASP A 90 17.20 -6.96 2.52
C ASP A 90 16.48 -7.61 1.33
N SER A 91 15.29 -7.13 0.98
CA SER A 91 14.54 -7.59 -0.19
C SER A 91 14.97 -6.94 -1.51
N LEU A 92 15.93 -6.01 -1.46
CA LEU A 92 16.42 -5.24 -2.61
C LEU A 92 17.71 -5.82 -3.18
N SER A 93 17.97 -5.51 -4.46
CA SER A 93 19.30 -5.69 -5.02
C SER A 93 20.31 -4.78 -4.32
N GLU A 94 21.59 -5.18 -4.30
CA GLU A 94 22.67 -4.35 -3.72
C GLU A 94 22.69 -2.94 -4.33
N ARG A 95 22.39 -2.84 -5.64
CA ARG A 95 22.28 -1.56 -6.35
C ARG A 95 21.18 -0.68 -5.75
N LEU A 96 19.96 -1.20 -5.61
CA LEU A 96 18.83 -0.44 -5.08
C LEU A 96 19.03 -0.10 -3.60
N ALA A 97 19.51 -1.05 -2.79
CA ALA A 97 19.83 -0.81 -1.38
C ALA A 97 20.89 0.30 -1.20
N LYS A 98 21.92 0.32 -2.06
CA LYS A 98 22.92 1.39 -2.06
C LYS A 98 22.31 2.75 -2.42
N SER A 99 21.44 2.81 -3.44
CA SER A 99 20.77 4.06 -3.83
C SER A 99 19.86 4.59 -2.70
N VAL A 100 19.14 3.72 -2.01
CA VAL A 100 18.33 4.07 -0.82
C VAL A 100 19.20 4.73 0.24
N ARG A 101 20.31 4.10 0.61
CA ARG A 101 21.21 4.63 1.65
C ARG A 101 21.84 5.97 1.27
N ILE A 102 22.16 6.18 0.00
CA ILE A 102 22.67 7.46 -0.49
C ILE A 102 21.61 8.56 -0.36
N ASP A 103 20.41 8.33 -0.90
CA ASP A 103 19.35 9.33 -0.87
C ASP A 103 18.88 9.62 0.55
N ASN A 104 18.78 8.61 1.41
CA ASN A 104 18.44 8.77 2.81
C ASN A 104 19.52 9.54 3.59
N ALA A 105 20.81 9.35 3.27
CA ALA A 105 21.88 10.13 3.88
C ALA A 105 21.82 11.62 3.53
N HIS A 106 21.28 11.97 2.36
CA HIS A 106 21.01 13.34 1.96
C HIS A 106 19.73 13.89 2.59
N ARG A 107 18.64 13.10 2.55
CA ARG A 107 17.32 13.46 3.04
C ARG A 107 17.30 13.71 4.55
N PHE A 108 17.91 12.80 5.31
CA PHE A 108 17.92 12.81 6.77
C PHE A 108 19.29 13.28 7.30
N HIS A 109 19.99 14.16 6.59
CA HIS A 109 21.37 14.54 6.93
C HIS A 109 21.51 15.02 8.38
N ASP A 110 20.66 15.98 8.78
CA ASP A 110 20.70 16.59 10.11
C ASP A 110 20.24 15.61 11.20
N ASP A 111 19.20 14.82 10.92
CA ASP A 111 18.68 13.80 11.83
C ASP A 111 19.71 12.69 12.09
N LEU A 112 20.36 12.20 11.04
CA LEU A 112 21.42 11.20 11.14
C LEU A 112 22.63 11.75 11.90
N ALA A 113 22.98 13.04 11.72
CA ALA A 113 24.04 13.68 12.48
C ALA A 113 23.69 13.80 13.98
N ALA A 114 22.44 14.14 14.29
CA ALA A 114 21.93 14.19 15.66
C ALA A 114 21.97 12.79 16.32
N LEU A 115 21.45 11.77 15.64
CA LEU A 115 21.43 10.39 16.13
C LEU A 115 22.85 9.83 16.34
N ALA A 116 23.78 10.10 15.42
CA ALA A 116 25.18 9.68 15.57
C ALA A 116 25.87 10.31 16.80
N SER A 117 25.40 11.47 17.25
CA SER A 117 25.87 12.12 18.49
C SER A 117 25.17 11.61 19.76
N GLY A 118 24.22 10.68 19.63
CA GLY A 118 23.40 10.15 20.73
C GLY A 118 22.20 11.04 21.09
N GLN A 119 21.92 12.08 20.28
CA GLN A 119 20.77 12.95 20.48
C GLN A 119 19.55 12.37 19.75
N VAL A 120 18.51 12.06 20.52
CA VAL A 120 17.23 11.55 19.97
C VAL A 120 16.11 12.59 20.05
N ILE A 121 16.22 13.52 21.00
CA ILE A 121 15.26 14.62 21.15
C ILE A 121 15.49 15.63 20.01
N GLY A 122 14.42 15.94 19.28
CA GLY A 122 14.43 16.92 18.19
C GLY A 122 14.67 16.33 16.79
N VAL A 123 14.80 15.01 16.67
CA VAL A 123 14.75 14.33 15.36
C VAL A 123 13.34 14.45 14.78
N ASP A 124 13.23 14.86 13.52
CA ASP A 124 11.93 15.00 12.85
C ASP A 124 11.49 13.66 12.24
N TRP A 125 10.59 12.98 12.95
CA TRP A 125 10.01 11.72 12.49
C TRP A 125 8.78 11.90 11.59
N SER A 126 8.33 13.14 11.34
CA SER A 126 7.05 13.41 10.66
C SER A 126 6.99 12.83 9.25
N GLU A 127 8.12 12.76 8.55
CA GLU A 127 8.21 12.25 7.20
C GLU A 127 8.10 10.71 7.10
N VAL A 128 8.41 10.03 8.20
CA VAL A 128 8.44 8.56 8.29
C VAL A 128 7.40 8.02 9.29
N ILE A 129 6.48 8.90 9.73
CA ILE A 129 5.58 8.64 10.85
C ILE A 129 4.55 7.55 10.56
N GLU A 130 4.13 7.45 9.30
CA GLU A 130 3.15 6.47 8.83
C GLU A 130 3.69 5.03 8.83
N ASP A 131 5.01 4.85 8.91
CA ASP A 131 5.65 3.55 8.80
C ASP A 131 5.95 2.96 10.19
N GLN A 132 6.58 3.74 11.09
CA GLN A 132 6.92 3.36 12.48
C GLN A 132 7.09 4.56 13.44
N GLY A 133 6.75 5.80 13.05
CA GLY A 133 7.15 6.97 13.87
C GLY A 133 6.44 7.07 15.23
N GLU A 134 5.26 6.47 15.40
CA GLU A 134 4.63 6.35 16.72
C GLU A 134 5.40 5.40 17.65
N VAL A 135 6.00 4.34 17.10
CA VAL A 135 6.85 3.40 17.84
C VAL A 135 8.13 4.08 18.30
N TRP A 136 8.74 4.89 17.43
CA TRP A 136 9.92 5.69 17.78
C TRP A 136 9.61 6.81 18.78
N ALA A 137 8.49 7.51 18.62
CA ALA A 137 8.04 8.51 19.58
C ALA A 137 7.82 7.89 20.97
N ALA A 138 7.18 6.71 21.05
CA ALA A 138 6.98 5.98 22.30
C ALA A 138 8.30 5.52 22.94
N ALA A 139 9.22 4.96 22.15
CA ALA A 139 10.52 4.48 22.65
C ALA A 139 11.35 5.62 23.29
N VAL A 140 11.25 6.84 22.76
CA VAL A 140 11.90 8.04 23.31
C VAL A 140 11.23 8.53 24.59
N HIS A 141 9.91 8.42 24.68
CA HIS A 141 9.14 8.86 25.86
C HIS A 141 9.29 7.92 27.07
N ASP A 142 9.49 6.61 26.85
CA ASP A 142 9.53 5.61 27.92
C ASP A 142 10.88 5.50 28.66
N GLY A 143 11.85 6.38 28.36
CA GLY A 143 13.10 6.49 29.11
C GLY A 143 14.10 5.35 28.88
N GLY A 144 14.06 4.72 27.69
CA GLY A 144 15.04 3.71 27.29
C GLY A 144 16.47 4.24 27.19
N ASP A 145 17.44 3.35 27.00
CA ASP A 145 18.84 3.73 26.77
C ASP A 145 18.94 4.62 25.52
N GLY A 146 19.14 5.92 25.72
CA GLY A 146 19.19 6.91 24.64
C GLY A 146 20.23 6.58 23.57
N LYS A 147 21.31 5.88 23.90
CA LYS A 147 22.31 5.44 22.92
C LYS A 147 21.81 4.27 22.08
N ALA A 148 21.11 3.32 22.69
CA ALA A 148 20.50 2.21 21.96
C ALA A 148 19.39 2.70 21.04
N ILE A 149 18.54 3.62 21.52
CA ILE A 149 17.48 4.25 20.72
C ILE A 149 18.10 5.04 19.56
N ALA A 150 19.15 5.83 19.81
CA ALA A 150 19.83 6.59 18.76
C ALA A 150 20.40 5.68 17.66
N ALA A 151 21.05 4.58 18.04
CA ALA A 151 21.63 3.63 17.09
C ALA A 151 20.55 2.95 16.23
N GLN A 152 19.42 2.57 16.84
CA GLN A 152 18.33 1.95 16.07
C GLN A 152 17.62 2.97 15.18
N GLY A 153 17.43 4.21 15.65
CA GLY A 153 16.90 5.30 14.84
C GLY A 153 17.79 5.63 13.65
N GLU A 154 19.12 5.62 13.84
CA GLU A 154 20.07 5.82 12.75
C GLU A 154 19.95 4.70 11.71
N ALA A 155 19.90 3.44 12.14
CA ALA A 155 19.70 2.30 11.24
C ALA A 155 18.38 2.41 10.47
N TYR A 156 17.30 2.78 11.16
CA TYR A 156 15.99 2.96 10.56
C TYR A 156 16.00 4.06 9.48
N LEU A 157 16.52 5.25 9.76
CA LEU A 157 16.56 6.34 8.78
C LEU A 157 17.47 6.01 7.59
N ARG A 158 18.60 5.32 7.81
CA ARG A 158 19.49 4.90 6.71
C ARG A 158 18.81 3.93 5.74
N ASP A 159 18.06 2.98 6.28
CA ASP A 159 17.43 1.91 5.51
C ASP A 159 15.93 2.16 5.27
N TRP A 160 15.46 3.39 5.50
CA TRP A 160 14.06 3.76 5.38
C TRP A 160 13.54 3.57 3.95
N LEU A 161 12.37 2.92 3.86
CA LEU A 161 11.60 2.65 2.65
C LEU A 161 10.14 3.03 2.93
N PRO A 162 9.40 3.51 1.92
CA PRO A 162 8.04 4.01 2.12
C PRO A 162 7.03 2.90 2.38
N SER A 163 6.02 3.15 3.22
CA SER A 163 4.83 2.30 3.31
C SER A 163 4.06 2.19 1.99
N PRO A 164 3.17 1.18 1.88
CA PRO A 164 2.16 1.12 0.83
C PRO A 164 1.33 2.40 0.71
N SER A 165 0.90 3.00 1.82
CA SER A 165 0.12 4.25 1.83
C SER A 165 0.90 5.43 1.27
N ARG A 166 2.19 5.56 1.59
CA ARG A 166 3.02 6.62 1.04
C ARG A 166 3.26 6.43 -0.46
N SER A 167 3.54 5.19 -0.87
CA SER A 167 3.73 4.83 -2.29
C SER A 167 2.47 5.09 -3.12
N GLU A 168 1.31 4.79 -2.55
CA GLU A 168 -0.01 5.08 -3.13
C GLU A 168 -0.24 6.57 -3.34
N ARG A 169 0.08 7.43 -2.36
CA ARG A 169 -0.05 8.90 -2.55
C ARG A 169 0.83 9.42 -3.67
N ILE A 170 2.07 8.92 -3.77
CA ILE A 170 2.96 9.29 -4.88
C ILE A 170 2.35 8.82 -6.19
N TYR A 171 1.86 7.58 -6.27
CA TYR A 171 1.19 7.04 -7.45
C TYR A 171 -0.03 7.88 -7.86
N LYS A 172 -0.87 8.30 -6.91
CA LYS A 172 -1.99 9.22 -7.18
C LYS A 172 -1.54 10.55 -7.77
N SER A 173 -0.43 11.10 -7.28
CA SER A 173 0.07 12.39 -7.75
C SER A 173 0.76 12.31 -9.12
N GLN A 174 1.43 11.19 -9.44
CA GLN A 174 2.31 11.08 -10.61
C GLN A 174 1.76 10.19 -11.73
N CYS A 175 0.97 9.16 -11.40
CA CYS A 175 0.71 8.04 -12.31
C CYS A 175 -0.76 7.89 -12.69
N VAL A 176 -1.69 8.22 -11.78
CA VAL A 176 -3.14 7.96 -11.96
C VAL A 176 -3.73 8.61 -13.19
N THR A 177 -3.26 9.79 -13.58
CA THR A 177 -3.75 10.51 -14.77
C THR A 177 -3.68 9.67 -16.05
N CYS A 178 -2.68 8.79 -16.16
CA CYS A 178 -2.49 7.89 -17.30
C CYS A 178 -2.92 6.46 -16.97
N HIS A 179 -2.49 5.93 -15.82
CA HIS A 179 -2.67 4.52 -15.49
C HIS A 179 -3.97 4.19 -14.76
N GLY A 180 -4.73 5.18 -14.28
CA GLY A 180 -5.94 4.97 -13.48
C GLY A 180 -5.62 4.55 -12.05
N ILE A 181 -6.63 4.58 -11.17
CA ILE A 181 -6.45 4.29 -9.74
C ILE A 181 -6.17 2.80 -9.52
N GLU A 182 -6.78 1.93 -10.31
CA GLU A 182 -6.62 0.48 -10.26
C GLU A 182 -5.48 -0.03 -11.15
N GLY A 183 -4.72 0.87 -11.80
CA GLY A 183 -3.63 0.50 -12.69
C GLY A 183 -4.08 -0.04 -14.06
N GLY A 184 -5.33 0.23 -14.46
CA GLY A 184 -5.94 -0.31 -15.67
C GLY A 184 -5.51 0.33 -16.99
N GLY A 185 -4.57 1.28 -16.97
CA GLY A 185 -4.17 2.00 -18.19
C GLY A 185 -5.29 2.87 -18.77
N ASN A 186 -6.25 3.24 -17.93
CA ASN A 186 -7.52 3.88 -18.29
C ASN A 186 -7.73 5.21 -17.55
N GLY A 187 -6.64 5.88 -17.17
CA GLY A 187 -6.70 7.20 -16.57
C GLY A 187 -7.29 8.25 -17.53
N PRO A 188 -7.70 9.43 -17.04
CA PRO A 188 -8.34 10.47 -17.86
C PRO A 188 -7.57 10.87 -19.13
N SER A 189 -6.24 10.74 -19.12
CA SER A 189 -5.39 11.05 -20.28
C SER A 189 -5.12 9.85 -21.20
N ALA A 190 -5.46 8.62 -20.78
CA ALA A 190 -5.11 7.40 -21.50
C ALA A 190 -5.62 7.37 -22.95
N THR A 191 -6.82 7.89 -23.20
CA THR A 191 -7.45 7.94 -24.53
C THR A 191 -6.70 8.83 -25.53
N TYR A 192 -5.82 9.72 -25.07
CA TYR A 192 -5.03 10.62 -25.91
C TYR A 192 -3.59 10.15 -26.13
N LEU A 193 -3.19 9.01 -25.57
CA LEU A 193 -1.83 8.51 -25.63
C LEU A 193 -1.71 7.36 -26.63
N GLN A 194 -0.65 7.41 -27.45
CA GLN A 194 -0.29 6.36 -28.40
C GLN A 194 1.20 6.05 -28.24
N PRO A 195 1.59 4.82 -27.84
CA PRO A 195 0.71 3.71 -27.42
C PRO A 195 -0.08 4.03 -26.13
N PRO A 196 -1.18 3.29 -25.86
CA PRO A 196 -1.92 3.45 -24.61
C PRO A 196 -1.05 3.10 -23.39
N PRO A 197 -1.34 3.68 -22.20
CA PRO A 197 -0.67 3.32 -20.97
C PRO A 197 -0.81 1.83 -20.66
N ARG A 198 0.18 1.28 -19.96
CA ARG A 198 0.16 -0.12 -19.55
C ARG A 198 -0.98 -0.37 -18.55
N ASP A 199 -1.80 -1.37 -18.84
CA ASP A 199 -2.67 -2.04 -17.87
C ASP A 199 -1.86 -3.06 -17.05
N PHE A 200 -1.62 -2.73 -15.77
CA PHE A 200 -0.87 -3.56 -14.83
C PHE A 200 -1.67 -4.79 -14.38
N ARG A 201 -3.01 -4.73 -14.42
CA ARG A 201 -3.91 -5.75 -13.86
C ARG A 201 -3.81 -7.07 -14.60
N SER A 202 -3.48 -7.02 -15.89
CA SER A 202 -3.22 -8.20 -16.72
C SER A 202 -1.99 -9.00 -16.27
N GLY A 203 -1.07 -8.34 -15.55
CA GLY A 203 0.24 -8.91 -15.30
C GLY A 203 1.21 -8.96 -16.49
N ALA A 204 0.72 -8.52 -17.65
CA ALA A 204 1.41 -8.31 -18.91
C ALA A 204 2.44 -7.17 -18.94
N PHE A 205 3.73 -7.38 -18.67
CA PHE A 205 4.74 -6.32 -18.85
C PHE A 205 5.48 -6.47 -20.19
N LYS A 206 6.03 -5.37 -20.73
CA LYS A 206 6.69 -5.35 -22.05
C LYS A 206 8.17 -4.94 -21.99
N TYR A 207 8.50 -3.98 -21.13
CA TYR A 207 9.81 -3.36 -21.10
C TYR A 207 10.60 -3.91 -19.91
N PHE A 208 11.08 -5.13 -20.04
CA PHE A 208 11.97 -5.77 -19.07
C PHE A 208 12.77 -6.89 -19.74
N HIS A 209 13.81 -7.36 -19.08
CA HIS A 209 14.61 -8.46 -19.60
C HIS A 209 13.88 -9.79 -19.38
N GLU A 210 13.33 -10.36 -20.47
CA GLU A 210 12.55 -11.62 -20.46
C GLU A 210 13.34 -12.82 -19.90
N SER A 211 14.67 -12.76 -19.88
CA SER A 211 15.54 -13.76 -19.25
C SER A 211 15.35 -13.90 -17.74
N ASN A 212 14.65 -12.97 -17.09
CA ASN A 212 14.49 -12.89 -15.64
C ASN A 212 13.16 -13.51 -15.13
N GLY A 213 12.45 -14.26 -15.98
CA GLY A 213 11.21 -14.93 -15.63
C GLY A 213 9.95 -14.24 -16.19
N PRO A 214 8.76 -14.69 -15.78
CA PRO A 214 7.49 -14.24 -16.36
C PRO A 214 7.09 -12.79 -15.98
N ARG A 215 7.80 -12.17 -15.04
CA ARG A 215 7.53 -10.82 -14.51
C ARG A 215 8.82 -10.00 -14.38
N PRO A 216 8.73 -8.66 -14.48
CA PRO A 216 9.88 -7.80 -14.24
C PRO A 216 10.35 -7.89 -12.79
N ARG A 217 11.66 -7.75 -12.57
CA ARG A 217 12.21 -7.55 -11.22
C ARG A 217 11.88 -6.14 -10.73
N ARG A 218 12.08 -5.88 -9.44
CA ARG A 218 11.98 -4.52 -8.88
C ARG A 218 12.92 -3.56 -9.61
N ASP A 219 14.16 -3.98 -9.87
CA ASP A 219 15.14 -3.22 -10.65
C ASP A 219 14.60 -2.79 -12.02
N ASP A 220 13.99 -3.72 -12.76
CA ASP A 220 13.49 -3.44 -14.10
C ASP A 220 12.34 -2.42 -14.06
N LEU A 221 11.46 -2.50 -13.06
CA LEU A 221 10.39 -1.52 -12.86
C LEU A 221 10.92 -0.14 -12.44
N VAL A 222 11.91 -0.10 -11.54
CA VAL A 222 12.56 1.15 -11.13
C VAL A 222 13.21 1.82 -12.33
N ASP A 223 13.92 1.06 -13.17
CA ASP A 223 14.59 1.62 -14.34
C ASP A 223 13.57 2.18 -15.36
N VAL A 224 12.45 1.48 -15.59
CA VAL A 224 11.36 1.99 -16.45
C VAL A 224 10.73 3.27 -15.90
N ILE A 225 10.51 3.36 -14.58
CA ILE A 225 9.94 4.57 -13.96
C ILE A 225 10.97 5.72 -14.03
N TYR A 226 12.24 5.43 -13.75
CA TYR A 226 13.31 6.41 -13.73
C TYR A 226 13.58 7.01 -15.12
N ASP A 227 13.68 6.17 -16.15
CA ASP A 227 14.02 6.58 -17.51
C ASP A 227 12.82 6.98 -18.37
N GLY A 228 11.61 6.52 -18.00
CA GLY A 228 10.42 6.60 -18.84
C GLY A 228 10.51 5.66 -20.04
N VAL A 229 9.55 5.77 -20.97
CA VAL A 229 9.52 4.94 -22.18
C VAL A 229 9.58 5.81 -23.42
N ARG A 230 10.74 5.79 -24.09
CA ARG A 230 10.99 6.54 -25.32
C ARG A 230 9.94 6.22 -26.39
N GLY A 231 9.42 7.26 -27.03
CA GLY A 231 8.38 7.12 -28.06
C GLY A 231 6.98 6.84 -27.52
N SER A 232 6.75 7.03 -26.22
CA SER A 232 5.43 6.97 -25.58
C SER A 232 5.15 8.22 -24.75
N GLY A 233 3.95 8.31 -24.16
CA GLY A 233 3.60 9.36 -23.20
C GLY A 233 4.19 9.17 -21.79
N MET A 234 4.89 8.07 -21.52
CA MET A 234 5.49 7.79 -20.21
C MET A 234 6.80 8.58 -20.05
N ALA A 235 6.74 9.68 -19.31
CA ALA A 235 7.89 10.52 -19.01
C ALA A 235 8.87 9.86 -18.03
N ALA A 236 10.06 10.45 -17.92
CA ALA A 236 11.10 10.05 -16.96
C ALA A 236 10.85 10.70 -15.60
N PHE A 237 10.94 9.94 -14.50
CA PHE A 237 10.71 10.42 -13.14
C PHE A 237 12.00 10.58 -12.32
N ARG A 238 13.06 11.10 -12.97
CA ARG A 238 14.42 11.21 -12.39
C ARG A 238 14.53 12.10 -11.15
N SER A 239 13.52 12.93 -10.89
CA SER A 239 13.47 13.82 -9.71
C SER A 239 12.89 13.14 -8.47
N ILE A 240 12.34 11.93 -8.58
CA ILE A 240 11.84 11.15 -7.44
C ILE A 240 13.02 10.42 -6.80
N ALA A 241 13.11 10.46 -5.46
CA ALA A 241 14.16 9.78 -4.71
C ALA A 241 14.09 8.25 -4.86
N ALA A 242 15.22 7.57 -4.71
CA ALA A 242 15.33 6.13 -4.87
C ALA A 242 14.37 5.32 -3.98
N PRO A 243 14.22 5.59 -2.66
CA PRO A 243 13.24 4.86 -1.83
C PRO A 243 11.80 4.98 -2.39
N ASP A 244 11.47 6.16 -2.92
CA ASP A 244 10.14 6.48 -3.44
C ASP A 244 9.89 5.82 -4.80
N LEU A 245 10.91 5.76 -5.67
CA LEU A 245 10.87 5.00 -6.92
C LEU A 245 10.69 3.51 -6.66
N ILE A 246 11.36 2.97 -5.65
CA ILE A 246 11.23 1.57 -5.25
C ILE A 246 9.83 1.32 -4.68
N GLY A 247 9.31 2.22 -3.84
CA GLY A 247 7.93 2.16 -3.36
C GLY A 247 6.90 2.18 -4.48
N LEU A 248 7.08 3.05 -5.48
CA LEU A 248 6.25 3.08 -6.69
C LEU A 248 6.32 1.77 -7.49
N ALA A 249 7.52 1.23 -7.68
CA ALA A 249 7.70 -0.07 -8.33
C ALA A 249 6.97 -1.17 -7.58
N ASP A 250 7.05 -1.20 -6.25
CA ASP A 250 6.35 -2.18 -5.42
C ASP A 250 4.82 -1.98 -5.45
N TYR A 251 4.35 -0.73 -5.49
CA TYR A 251 2.93 -0.43 -5.66
C TYR A 251 2.39 -0.87 -7.03
N VAL A 252 3.19 -0.78 -8.10
CA VAL A 252 2.84 -1.33 -9.42
C VAL A 252 2.72 -2.86 -9.36
N ARG A 253 3.61 -3.54 -8.63
CA ARG A 253 3.51 -5.00 -8.39
C ARG A 253 2.22 -5.33 -7.64
N PHE A 254 1.92 -4.58 -6.58
CA PHE A 254 0.69 -4.70 -5.81
C PHE A 254 -0.57 -4.56 -6.70
N LEU A 255 -0.65 -3.53 -7.54
CA LEU A 255 -1.78 -3.35 -8.47
C LEU A 255 -1.89 -4.48 -9.48
N SER A 256 -0.75 -5.02 -9.92
CA SER A 256 -0.70 -6.16 -10.83
C SER A 256 -1.22 -7.44 -10.18
N VAL A 257 -0.75 -7.77 -8.97
CA VAL A 257 -1.25 -8.93 -8.21
C VAL A 257 -2.75 -8.78 -7.96
N ARG A 258 -3.21 -7.60 -7.52
CA ARG A 258 -4.63 -7.29 -7.32
C ARG A 258 -5.45 -7.58 -8.58
N GLY A 259 -4.99 -7.15 -9.74
CA GLY A 259 -5.69 -7.39 -11.01
C GLY A 259 -5.72 -8.86 -11.44
N VAL A 260 -4.62 -9.60 -11.23
CA VAL A 260 -4.59 -11.05 -11.51
C VAL A 260 -5.51 -11.81 -10.55
N THR A 261 -5.50 -11.45 -9.27
CA THR A 261 -6.45 -12.00 -8.28
C THR A 261 -7.89 -11.68 -8.65
N GLU A 262 -8.20 -10.44 -9.03
CA GLU A 262 -9.53 -10.04 -9.50
C GLU A 262 -10.00 -10.93 -10.66
N ALA A 263 -9.16 -11.13 -11.68
CA ALA A 263 -9.49 -11.97 -12.82
C ALA A 263 -9.73 -13.43 -12.44
N GLY A 264 -8.89 -13.99 -11.54
CA GLY A 264 -9.03 -15.36 -11.05
C GLY A 264 -10.30 -15.58 -10.23
N LEU A 265 -10.64 -14.64 -9.33
CA LEU A 265 -11.89 -14.68 -8.56
C LEU A 265 -13.11 -14.66 -9.49
N ALA A 266 -13.09 -13.78 -10.50
CA ALA A 266 -14.17 -13.67 -11.46
C ALA A 266 -14.30 -14.91 -12.36
N GLU A 267 -13.19 -15.56 -12.71
CA GLU A 267 -13.21 -16.82 -13.45
C GLU A 267 -13.79 -17.97 -12.62
N HIS A 268 -13.41 -18.07 -11.35
CA HIS A 268 -13.94 -19.07 -10.42
C HIS A 268 -15.46 -18.95 -10.24
N LEU A 269 -15.95 -17.73 -10.01
CA LEU A 269 -17.38 -17.47 -9.85
C LEU A 269 -18.16 -17.66 -11.16
N ALA A 270 -17.60 -17.24 -12.30
CA ALA A 270 -18.23 -17.46 -13.60
C ALA A 270 -18.35 -18.95 -13.97
N ALA A 271 -17.51 -19.81 -13.39
CA ALA A 271 -17.64 -21.27 -13.51
C ALA A 271 -18.74 -21.87 -12.61
N GLY A 272 -19.47 -21.05 -11.85
CA GLY A 272 -20.51 -21.48 -10.91
C GLY A 272 -19.95 -22.16 -9.65
N SER A 273 -18.68 -21.95 -9.34
CA SER A 273 -18.02 -22.54 -8.18
C SER A 273 -18.15 -21.64 -6.96
N GLU A 274 -18.35 -22.24 -5.78
CA GLU A 274 -18.41 -21.51 -4.51
C GLU A 274 -17.06 -20.89 -4.17
N LEU A 275 -17.02 -19.58 -3.90
CA LEU A 275 -15.81 -18.88 -3.49
C LEU A 275 -15.67 -18.90 -1.96
N THR A 276 -14.87 -19.84 -1.45
CA THR A 276 -14.50 -19.91 -0.02
C THR A 276 -13.25 -19.06 0.27
N PRO A 277 -12.97 -18.72 1.54
CA PRO A 277 -11.73 -18.02 1.91
C PRO A 277 -10.45 -18.76 1.48
N GLU A 278 -10.45 -20.09 1.53
CA GLU A 278 -9.31 -20.91 1.13
C GLU A 278 -9.06 -20.83 -0.37
N VAL A 279 -10.14 -20.82 -1.18
CA VAL A 279 -10.03 -20.62 -2.63
C VAL A 279 -9.52 -19.22 -2.95
N ALA A 280 -10.05 -18.19 -2.29
CA ALA A 280 -9.59 -16.82 -2.47
C ALA A 280 -8.10 -16.66 -2.12
N ALA A 281 -7.67 -17.27 -1.01
CA ALA A 281 -6.26 -17.29 -0.59
C ALA A 281 -5.36 -18.03 -1.59
N ALA A 282 -5.83 -19.14 -2.18
CA ALA A 282 -5.10 -19.87 -3.22
C ALA A 282 -4.93 -19.01 -4.50
N ILE A 283 -6.01 -18.41 -5.00
CA ILE A 283 -5.97 -17.50 -6.17
C ILE A 283 -5.04 -16.31 -5.91
N TYR A 284 -5.05 -15.77 -4.68
CA TYR A 284 -4.14 -14.70 -4.28
C TYR A 284 -2.68 -15.15 -4.26
N ALA A 285 -2.38 -16.34 -3.73
CA ALA A 285 -1.04 -16.90 -3.72
C ALA A 285 -0.52 -17.17 -5.15
N GLU A 286 -1.36 -17.76 -6.01
CA GLU A 286 -1.04 -17.99 -7.44
C GLU A 286 -0.72 -16.68 -8.17
N ALA A 287 -1.39 -15.58 -7.83
CA ALA A 287 -1.10 -14.27 -8.40
C ALA A 287 0.29 -13.73 -7.99
N TRP A 288 0.82 -14.15 -6.85
CA TRP A 288 2.16 -13.78 -6.36
C TRP A 288 3.28 -14.66 -6.93
N GLU A 289 3.03 -15.93 -7.25
CA GLU A 289 4.08 -16.87 -7.67
C GLU A 289 4.99 -16.35 -8.81
N PRO A 290 4.46 -15.75 -9.90
CA PRO A 290 5.31 -15.24 -10.97
C PRO A 290 6.24 -14.11 -10.52
N TRP A 291 5.81 -13.31 -9.55
CA TRP A 291 6.60 -12.23 -8.97
C TRP A 291 7.67 -12.75 -8.02
N LEU A 292 7.36 -13.78 -7.24
CA LEU A 292 8.31 -14.46 -6.36
C LEU A 292 9.41 -15.17 -7.17
N ALA A 293 9.02 -15.83 -8.27
CA ALA A 293 9.97 -16.46 -9.18
C ALA A 293 10.95 -15.43 -9.78
N ALA A 294 10.46 -14.24 -10.18
CA ALA A 294 11.31 -13.18 -10.72
C ALA A 294 12.35 -12.66 -9.71
N LEU A 295 11.99 -12.56 -8.42
CA LEU A 295 12.92 -12.14 -7.35
C LEU A 295 14.08 -13.12 -7.14
N ASN A 296 13.86 -14.41 -7.39
CA ASN A 296 14.88 -15.45 -7.22
C ASN A 296 15.84 -15.57 -8.41
N THR A 297 15.67 -14.78 -9.47
CA THR A 297 16.59 -14.78 -10.62
C THR A 297 17.80 -13.89 -10.35
N THR A 298 18.83 -14.49 -9.75
CA THR A 298 20.11 -13.83 -9.49
C THR A 298 20.94 -13.72 -10.77
N SER A 299 20.75 -12.66 -11.56
CA SER A 299 21.81 -11.98 -12.35
C SER A 299 21.22 -10.87 -13.23
N PRO A 300 21.89 -9.71 -13.39
CA PRO A 300 21.68 -8.91 -14.59
C PRO A 300 22.15 -9.71 -15.81
N PRO A 301 21.49 -9.61 -16.98
CA PRO A 301 22.06 -10.17 -18.19
C PRO A 301 23.46 -9.56 -18.40
N GLU A 302 24.44 -10.39 -18.79
CA GLU A 302 25.69 -9.88 -19.35
C GLU A 302 25.31 -8.83 -20.40
N VAL A 303 25.84 -7.61 -20.22
CA VAL A 303 25.69 -6.56 -21.23
C VAL A 303 26.31 -7.13 -22.49
N ALA A 304 25.48 -7.53 -23.45
CA ALA A 304 25.96 -7.86 -24.77
C ALA A 304 26.69 -6.62 -25.26
N GLU A 305 28.01 -6.72 -25.46
CA GLU A 305 28.81 -5.63 -26.02
C GLU A 305 28.11 -5.17 -27.30
N GLU A 306 27.50 -3.99 -27.23
CA GLU A 306 26.83 -3.39 -28.34
C GLU A 306 27.92 -2.95 -29.31
N GLY A 307 28.20 -3.84 -30.26
CA GLY A 307 29.18 -3.62 -31.31
C GLY A 307 28.85 -2.33 -32.05
N THR A 308 29.76 -1.37 -31.91
CA THR A 308 29.91 -0.20 -32.76
C THR A 308 29.53 -0.49 -34.22
N ARG A 309 28.49 0.18 -34.71
CA ARG A 309 28.27 0.49 -36.12
C ARG A 309 27.70 1.89 -36.28
#